data_AF-A0AAD7JC33-F1
#
_entry.id   AF-A0AAD7JC33-F1
#
_cell.length_a   1.000
_cell.length_b   1.000
_cell.length_c   1.000
_cell.angle_alpha   90.00
_cell.angle_beta   90.00
_cell.angle_gamma   90.00
#
_symmetry.space_group_name_H-M   'P 1'
#
loop_
_entity.id
_entity.type
_entity.pdbx_description
1 polymer ?
#
loop_
_entity_poly.entity_id
_entity_poly.type
_entity_poly.pdbx_seq_one_letter_code
_entity_poly.pdbx_strand_id
1 'polypeptide(L)' 'GIHNQWLKMVNAALQRDRILTNKGRFGTLALNKQTVLNTWSGLLMDEDSLPDDWIFTKGVLVGIQPKAVTAKGIG' A
#
# COMPACT_ATOMS: atom_id res chain seq x y z
N GLY A 1 19.49 -8.88 2.80
CA GLY A 1 20.06 -7.52 2.83
C GLY A 1 19.09 -6.55 3.47
N ILE A 2 19.57 -5.39 3.89
CA ILE A 2 18.79 -4.35 4.60
C ILE A 2 17.53 -3.97 3.80
N HIS A 3 17.64 -3.87 2.47
CA HIS A 3 16.51 -3.59 1.58
C HIS A 3 15.36 -4.60 1.72
N ASN A 4 15.65 -5.90 1.65
CA ASN A 4 14.61 -6.95 1.79
C ASN A 4 13.98 -6.95 3.17
N GLN A 5 14.76 -6.62 4.20
CA GLN A 5 14.27 -6.53 5.57
C GLN A 5 13.33 -5.33 5.74
N TRP A 6 13.68 -4.20 5.11
CA TRP A 6 12.83 -3.03 5.07
C TRP A 6 11.53 -3.29 4.30
N LEU A 7 11.59 -3.88 3.10
CA LEU A 7 10.40 -4.30 2.35
C LEU A 7 9.52 -5.25 3.16
N LYS A 8 10.11 -6.21 3.88
CA LYS A 8 9.36 -7.13 4.76
C LYS A 8 8.63 -6.36 5.86
N MET A 9 9.27 -5.37 6.48
CA MET A 9 8.64 -4.53 7.52
C MET A 9 7.49 -3.69 6.96
N VAL A 10 7.69 -3.07 5.79
CA VAL A 10 6.66 -2.23 5.15
C VAL A 10 5.48 -3.09 4.69
N ASN A 11 5.73 -4.27 4.10
CA ASN A 11 4.68 -5.23 3.77
C ASN A 11 3.90 -5.70 5.02
N ALA A 12 4.58 -5.90 6.15
CA ALA A 12 3.91 -6.25 7.40
C ALA A 12 3.02 -5.10 7.92
N ALA A 13 3.44 -3.85 7.75
CA ALA A 13 2.61 -2.69 8.08
C ALA A 13 1.37 -2.61 7.18
N LEU A 14 1.53 -2.74 5.86
CA LEU A 14 0.43 -2.81 4.90
C LEU A 14 -0.59 -3.88 5.30
N GLN A 15 -0.14 -5.10 5.59
CA GLN A 15 -1.01 -6.19 6.00
C GLN A 15 -1.75 -5.91 7.32
N ARG A 16 -1.06 -5.31 8.30
CA ARG A 16 -1.69 -4.90 9.56
C ARG A 16 -2.81 -3.88 9.31
N ASP A 17 -2.53 -2.83 8.54
CA ASP A 17 -3.51 -1.76 8.29
C ASP A 17 -4.74 -2.31 7.57
N ARG A 18 -4.53 -3.17 6.56
CA ARG A 18 -5.61 -3.88 5.87
C ARG A 18 -6.48 -4.67 6.83
N ILE A 19 -5.87 -5.49 7.71
CA ILE A 19 -6.62 -6.28 8.70
C ILE A 19 -7.45 -5.36 9.59
N LEU A 20 -6.87 -4.26 10.08
CA LEU A 20 -7.53 -3.31 10.97
C LEU A 20 -8.71 -2.57 10.32
N THR A 21 -8.87 -2.60 8.99
CA THR A 21 -10.08 -2.06 8.32
C THR A 21 -11.34 -2.92 8.53
N ASN A 22 -11.20 -4.15 9.04
CA ASN A 22 -12.33 -5.07 9.17
C ASN A 22 -13.33 -4.62 10.26
N LYS A 23 -14.38 -3.91 9.84
CA LYS A 23 -15.47 -3.45 10.73
C LYS A 23 -16.20 -4.58 11.46
N GLY A 24 -16.32 -5.76 10.86
CA GLY A 24 -16.95 -6.91 11.53
C GLY A 24 -16.13 -7.40 12.72
N ARG A 25 -14.80 -7.30 12.65
CA ARG A 25 -13.88 -7.71 13.72
C ARG A 25 -13.60 -6.61 14.74
N PHE A 26 -13.46 -5.37 14.30
CA PHE A 26 -12.97 -4.26 15.12
C PHE A 26 -14.04 -3.19 15.42
N GLY A 27 -15.24 -3.29 14.83
CA GLY A 27 -16.35 -2.37 15.10
C GLY A 27 -15.97 -0.91 14.85
N THR A 28 -16.22 -0.05 15.84
CA THR A 28 -15.89 1.38 15.81
C THR A 28 -14.39 1.67 15.91
N LEU A 29 -13.57 0.69 16.29
CA LEU A 29 -12.11 0.78 16.33
C LEU A 29 -11.45 0.40 15.00
N ALA A 30 -12.25 -0.01 14.00
CA ALA A 30 -11.73 -0.34 12.68
C ALA A 30 -11.17 0.92 11.99
N LEU A 31 -10.04 0.76 11.30
CA LEU A 31 -9.51 1.81 10.44
C LEU A 31 -10.46 2.11 9.29
N ASN A 32 -10.53 3.39 8.91
CA ASN A 32 -11.24 3.78 7.71
C ASN A 32 -10.49 3.26 6.48
N LYS A 33 -11.20 2.49 5.62
CA LYS A 33 -10.62 1.95 4.38
C LYS A 33 -10.02 3.02 3.48
N GLN A 34 -10.69 4.15 3.31
CA GLN A 34 -10.24 5.22 2.44
C GLN A 34 -8.90 5.80 2.93
N THR A 35 -8.75 5.93 4.25
CA THR A 35 -7.47 6.36 4.84
C THR A 35 -6.37 5.37 4.50
N VAL A 36 -6.62 4.06 4.61
CA VAL A 36 -5.63 3.03 4.26
C VAL A 36 -5.32 3.07 2.76
N LEU A 37 -6.32 3.12 1.89
CA LEU A 37 -6.13 3.22 0.43
C LEU A 37 -5.26 4.41 0.04
N ASN A 38 -5.58 5.60 0.57
CA ASN A 38 -4.82 6.82 0.30
C ASN A 38 -3.39 6.77 0.86
N THR A 39 -3.18 6.12 2.00
CA THR A 39 -1.87 6.01 2.65
C THR A 39 -0.91 5.17 1.81
N TRP A 40 -1.41 4.12 1.18
CA TRP A 40 -0.60 3.14 0.45
C TRP A 40 -0.57 3.36 -1.06
N SER A 41 -1.36 4.29 -1.58
CA SER A 41 -1.34 4.63 -3.01
C SER A 41 -0.01 5.24 -3.45
N GLY A 42 0.44 4.85 -4.64
CA GLY A 42 1.74 5.16 -5.23
C GLY A 42 2.90 4.33 -4.68
N LEU A 43 2.66 3.40 -3.75
CA LEU A 43 3.70 2.58 -3.11
C LEU A 43 3.56 1.10 -3.47
N LEU A 44 2.45 0.69 -4.09
CA LEU A 44 2.19 -0.72 -4.36
C LEU A 44 2.96 -1.20 -5.59
N MET A 45 3.32 -2.47 -5.56
CA MET A 45 3.84 -3.14 -6.75
C MET A 45 2.69 -3.36 -7.73
N ASP A 46 2.88 -2.96 -8.99
CA ASP A 46 1.88 -3.13 -10.06
C ASP A 46 0.52 -2.51 -9.71
N GLU A 47 0.53 -1.33 -9.09
CA GLU A 47 -0.68 -0.65 -8.60
C GLU A 47 -1.74 -0.44 -9.67
N ASP A 48 -1.33 -0.15 -10.90
CA ASP A 48 -2.22 0.08 -12.04
C ASP A 48 -3.06 -1.16 -12.42
N SER A 49 -2.66 -2.37 -11.99
CA SER A 49 -3.43 -3.60 -12.21
C SER A 49 -4.40 -3.92 -11.07
N LEU A 50 -4.34 -3.16 -9.97
CA LEU A 50 -5.19 -3.34 -8.81
C LEU A 50 -6.51 -2.57 -8.96
N PRO A 51 -7.62 -3.07 -8.38
CA PRO A 51 -8.84 -2.28 -8.27
C PRO A 51 -8.65 -1.14 -7.27
N ASP A 52 -9.41 -0.06 -7.42
CA ASP A 52 -9.38 1.10 -6.51
C ASP A 52 -9.56 0.72 -5.02
N ASP A 53 -10.43 -0.26 -4.71
CA ASP A 53 -10.58 -0.84 -3.36
C ASP A 53 -9.84 -2.19 -3.24
N TRP A 54 -8.51 -2.16 -3.33
CA TRP A 54 -7.67 -3.36 -3.24
C TRP A 54 -7.52 -3.94 -1.82
N ILE A 55 -8.21 -3.40 -0.81
CA ILE A 55 -8.06 -3.79 0.61
C ILE A 55 -8.22 -5.30 0.83
N PHE A 56 -9.05 -6.00 0.05
CA PHE A 56 -9.27 -7.44 0.18
C PHE A 56 -8.58 -8.28 -0.91
N THR A 57 -7.83 -7.66 -1.81
CA THR A 57 -7.09 -8.36 -2.86
C THR A 57 -5.93 -9.15 -2.25
N LYS A 58 -5.85 -10.45 -2.55
CA LYS A 58 -4.75 -11.28 -2.04
C LYS A 58 -3.45 -10.90 -2.76
N GLY A 59 -2.33 -10.98 -2.03
CA GLY A 59 -1.01 -10.79 -2.64
C GLY A 59 -0.60 -9.35 -2.94
N VAL A 60 -1.34 -8.33 -2.48
CA VAL A 60 -0.91 -6.93 -2.58
C VAL A 60 0.35 -6.71 -1.74
N LEU A 61 1.39 -6.18 -2.37
CA LEU A 61 2.70 -5.89 -1.79
C LEU A 61 3.10 -4.46 -2.11
N VAL A 62 3.97 -3.92 -1.27
CA VAL A 62 4.71 -2.68 -1.52
C VAL A 62 5.87 -2.97 -2.45
N GLY A 63 6.00 -2.15 -3.49
CA GLY A 63 7.01 -2.26 -4.53
C GLY A 63 7.61 -0.92 -4.89
N ILE A 64 7.86 -0.08 -3.88
CA ILE A 64 8.34 1.31 -4.00
C ILE A 64 9.29 1.44 -5.18
N GLN A 65 8.73 1.95 -6.28
CA GLN A 65 9.50 2.32 -7.44
C GLN A 65 10.05 3.71 -7.14
N PRO A 66 11.36 3.95 -7.28
CA PRO A 66 11.85 5.32 -7.30
C PRO A 66 11.01 6.08 -8.31
N LYS A 67 10.42 7.22 -7.91
CA LYS A 67 9.82 8.13 -8.89
C LYS A 67 10.90 8.37 -9.94
N ALA A 68 10.64 7.94 -11.17
CA ALA A 68 11.42 8.40 -12.30
C ALA A 68 11.28 9.93 -12.25
N VAL A 69 12.38 10.61 -11.94
CA VAL A 69 12.48 12.05 -12.15
C VAL A 69 12.36 12.18 -13.66
N THR A 70 11.14 12.42 -14.14
CA THR A 70 10.91 12.81 -15.51
C THR A 70 11.50 14.21 -15.61
N ALA A 71 12.78 14.27 -15.97
CA ALA A 71 13.40 15.47 -16.48
C ALA A 71 12.67 15.82 -17.80
N LYS A 72 11.55 16.52 -17.66
CA LYS A 72 10.83 17.11 -18.78
C LYS A 72 11.35 18.53 -18.94
N GLY A 73 12.15 18.71 -19.99
CA GLY A 73 12.37 19.99 -20.68
C GLY A 73 13.39 20.92 -20.03
N ILE A 74 14.62 20.88 -20.54
CA ILE A 74 15.32 22.13 -20.85
C ILE A 74 15.14 22.35 -22.35
N GLY A 75 14.52 23.47 -22.69
CA GLY A 75 14.51 24.02 -24.05
C GLY A 75 15.83 24.65 -24.40
#